data_AF-A0A6G9YIE4-F1
#
_entry.id   AF-A0A6G9YIE4-F1
#
_cell.length_a   1.000
_cell.length_b   1.000
_cell.length_c   1.000
_cell.angle_alpha   90.00
_cell.angle_beta   90.00
_cell.angle_gamma   90.00
#
_symmetry.space_group_name_H-M   'P 1'
#
loop_
_entity.id
_entity.type
_entity.pdbx_description
1 polymer ?
#
loop_
_entity_poly.entity_id
_entity_poly.type
_entity_poly.pdbx_seq_one_letter_code
_entity_poly.pdbx_strand_id
1 'polypeptide(L)'
;MPNSLGGWPIRFPSDQPPGDEGLAMVAPPLIDLYNSDADLPFALATGQAGDVYLCHPFLIHAAQRNRAGRPKFMAQPPLLLREPCVLDRADGAYSPVEQAIRDGLALAGQRR
;
A
#
# COMPACT_ATOMS: atom_id res chain seq x y z
N MET A 1 13.92 -5.64 15.24
CA MET A 1 13.48 -4.27 14.89
C MET A 1 12.13 -4.39 14.18
N PRO A 2 11.00 -3.98 14.79
CA PRO A 2 9.66 -4.37 14.34
C PRO A 2 8.94 -3.34 13.44
N ASN A 3 9.66 -2.46 12.73
CA ASN A 3 9.04 -1.34 11.99
C ASN A 3 8.76 -1.63 10.51
N SER A 4 8.60 -2.89 10.11
CA SER A 4 8.28 -3.24 8.72
C SER A 4 6.87 -3.80 8.61
N LEU A 5 5.93 -2.98 8.14
CA LEU A 5 4.60 -3.40 7.76
C LEU A 5 4.59 -3.74 6.26
N GLY A 6 4.82 -5.02 5.95
CA GLY A 6 4.68 -5.53 4.58
C GLY A 6 5.94 -5.40 3.74
N GLY A 7 6.79 -6.43 3.78
CA GLY A 7 7.79 -6.68 2.75
C GLY A 7 7.50 -8.01 2.07
N TRP A 8 7.54 -8.05 0.74
CA TRP A 8 7.61 -9.29 -0.02
C TRP A 8 9.09 -9.64 -0.18
N PRO A 9 9.68 -10.55 0.61
CA PRO A 9 11.05 -10.94 0.36
C PRO A 9 11.13 -11.62 -1.02
N ILE A 10 11.98 -11.09 -1.90
CA ILE A 10 12.43 -11.83 -3.07
C ILE A 10 13.18 -13.05 -2.54
N ARG A 11 12.61 -14.25 -2.74
CA ARG A 11 13.21 -15.52 -2.33
C ARG A 11 13.89 -16.15 -3.54
N PHE A 12 15.17 -16.49 -3.40
CA PHE A 12 15.83 -17.40 -4.34
C PHE A 12 15.48 -18.86 -3.99
N PRO A 13 15.57 -19.81 -4.94
CA PRO A 13 15.32 -21.22 -4.67
C PRO A 13 16.20 -21.71 -3.49
N SER A 14 15.56 -22.34 -2.50
CA SER A 14 16.20 -22.91 -1.32
C SER A 14 15.52 -24.23 -0.96
N ASP A 15 16.30 -25.16 -0.41
CA ASP A 15 15.87 -26.46 0.11
C ASP A 15 15.28 -26.38 1.53
N GLN A 16 15.42 -25.23 2.20
CA GLN A 16 14.86 -24.99 3.53
C GLN A 16 13.47 -24.34 3.46
N PRO A 17 12.54 -24.75 4.34
CA PRO A 17 11.25 -24.08 4.45
C PRO A 17 11.46 -22.62 4.90
N PRO A 18 10.68 -21.66 4.36
CA PRO A 18 10.73 -20.28 4.83
C PRO A 18 10.29 -20.25 6.29
N GLY A 19 11.24 -20.07 7.22
CA GLY A 19 11.02 -20.06 8.67
C GLY A 19 10.18 -18.89 9.22
N ASP A 20 9.49 -18.17 8.32
CA ASP A 20 8.51 -17.15 8.65
C ASP A 20 7.17 -17.68 8.14
N GLU A 21 6.20 -17.99 9.01
CA GLU A 21 4.86 -18.46 8.58
C GLU A 21 4.08 -17.40 7.77
N GLY A 22 4.62 -16.18 7.66
CA GLY A 22 3.93 -15.03 7.11
C GLY A 22 2.76 -14.62 8.01
N LEU A 23 2.30 -13.37 7.91
CA LEU A 23 0.94 -13.08 8.34
C LEU A 23 0.01 -13.51 7.21
N ALA A 24 -1.06 -14.24 7.53
CA ALA A 24 -2.18 -14.33 6.62
C ALA A 24 -2.68 -12.90 6.38
N MET A 25 -2.54 -12.41 5.14
CA MET A 25 -3.01 -11.08 4.69
C MET A 25 -4.53 -10.90 4.87
N VAL A 26 -5.22 -11.96 5.27
CA VAL A 26 -6.66 -12.13 5.24
C VAL A 26 -7.12 -12.60 6.63
N ALA A 27 -7.15 -11.67 7.60
CA ALA A 27 -7.88 -11.88 8.84
C ALA A 27 -9.35 -11.47 8.64
N PRO A 28 -10.32 -12.08 9.35
CA PRO A 28 -11.75 -11.78 9.17
C PRO A 28 -12.12 -10.28 9.14
N PRO A 29 -11.60 -9.40 10.03
CA PRO A 29 -11.93 -7.97 9.95
C PRO A 29 -11.30 -7.24 8.75
N LEU A 30 -10.23 -7.78 8.16
CA LEU A 30 -9.61 -7.22 6.96
C LEU A 30 -10.42 -7.56 5.71
N ILE A 31 -11.08 -8.73 5.63
CA ILE A 31 -11.95 -9.10 4.50
C ILE A 31 -13.08 -8.11 4.31
N ASP A 32 -13.78 -7.78 5.40
CA ASP A 32 -14.91 -6.85 5.33
C ASP A 32 -14.45 -5.46 4.90
N LEU A 33 -13.27 -5.02 5.37
CA LEU A 33 -12.63 -3.78 4.93
C LEU A 33 -12.20 -3.82 3.45
N TYR A 34 -11.67 -4.94 2.96
CA TYR A 34 -11.32 -5.09 1.54
C TYR A 34 -12.55 -5.08 0.64
N ASN A 35 -13.69 -5.60 1.15
CA ASN A 35 -14.94 -5.67 0.40
C ASN A 35 -15.81 -4.41 0.55
N SER A 36 -15.60 -3.59 1.58
CA SER A 36 -16.39 -2.37 1.79
C SER A 36 -16.25 -1.34 0.67
N ASP A 37 -15.18 -1.44 -0.10
CA ASP A 37 -14.84 -0.53 -1.20
C ASP A 37 -15.11 -1.13 -2.59
N ALA A 38 -15.85 -2.24 -2.68
CA ALA A 38 -16.11 -2.95 -3.94
C ALA A 38 -16.83 -2.09 -5.00
N ASP A 39 -17.60 -1.09 -4.57
CA ASP A 39 -18.33 -0.16 -5.43
C ASP A 39 -17.54 1.12 -5.76
N LEU A 40 -16.32 1.28 -5.23
CA LEU A 40 -15.49 2.44 -5.52
C LEU A 40 -14.84 2.33 -6.91
N PRO A 41 -14.53 3.47 -7.56
CA PRO A 41 -13.77 3.46 -8.80
C PRO A 41 -12.42 2.75 -8.62
N PHE A 42 -12.14 1.78 -9.47
CA PHE A 42 -10.83 1.14 -9.55
C PHE A 42 -10.18 1.43 -10.89
N ALA A 43 -8.84 1.30 -10.93
CA ALA A 43 -8.06 1.41 -12.14
C ALA A 43 -7.03 0.29 -12.23
N LEU A 44 -6.66 -0.09 -13.45
CA LEU A 44 -5.56 -1.03 -13.67
C LEU A 44 -4.22 -0.30 -13.60
N ALA A 45 -3.34 -0.73 -12.69
CA ALA A 45 -1.95 -0.28 -12.65
C ALA A 45 -1.14 -0.98 -13.75
N THR A 46 -1.02 -0.33 -14.92
CA THR A 46 -0.28 -0.82 -16.09
C THR A 46 0.82 0.15 -16.50
N GLY A 47 2.02 -0.38 -16.78
CA GLY A 47 3.18 0.43 -17.12
C GLY A 47 4.27 -0.37 -17.85
N GLN A 48 5.30 0.33 -18.29
CA GLN A 48 6.52 -0.21 -18.89
C GLN A 48 7.60 -0.47 -17.82
N ALA A 49 8.64 -1.19 -18.21
CA ALA A 49 9.82 -1.34 -17.36
C ALA A 49 10.43 0.05 -17.09
N GLY A 50 10.58 0.40 -15.81
CA GLY A 50 11.05 1.72 -15.36
C GLY A 50 9.95 2.62 -14.81
N ASP A 51 8.67 2.31 -15.04
CA ASP A 51 7.57 3.05 -14.45
C ASP A 51 7.49 2.81 -12.93
N VAL A 52 7.15 3.86 -12.20
CA VAL A 52 7.03 3.84 -10.74
C VAL A 52 5.63 4.28 -10.34
N TYR A 53 4.99 3.49 -9.49
CA TYR A 53 3.78 3.87 -8.78
C TYR A 53 4.12 4.29 -7.35
N LEU A 54 3.74 5.52 -7.00
CA LEU A 54 3.72 5.96 -5.62
C LEU A 54 2.32 5.71 -5.07
N CYS A 55 2.18 4.72 -4.19
CA CYS A 55 0.90 4.35 -3.60
C CYS A 55 0.75 4.97 -2.21
N HIS A 56 -0.46 5.47 -1.91
CA HIS A 56 -0.82 5.86 -0.56
C HIS A 56 -0.83 4.62 0.37
N PRO A 57 -0.39 4.70 1.64
CA PRO A 57 -0.36 3.54 2.56
C PRO A 57 -1.68 2.81 2.76
N PHE A 58 -2.81 3.50 2.57
CA PHE A 58 -4.16 2.94 2.68
C PHE A 58 -4.80 2.61 1.32
N LEU A 59 -4.05 2.67 0.22
CA LEU A 59 -4.55 2.26 -1.09
C LEU A 59 -4.84 0.76 -1.07
N ILE A 60 -6.12 0.39 -1.24
CA ILE A 60 -6.50 -1.00 -1.47
C ILE A 60 -6.05 -1.41 -2.87
N HIS A 61 -5.23 -2.46 -2.95
CA HIS A 61 -4.71 -2.98 -4.21
C HIS A 61 -4.51 -4.50 -4.15
N ALA A 62 -4.59 -5.14 -5.31
CA ALA A 62 -4.39 -6.58 -5.44
C ALA A 62 -3.52 -6.90 -6.66
N ALA A 63 -2.70 -7.94 -6.54
CA ALA A 63 -1.98 -8.48 -7.68
C ALA A 63 -2.94 -9.23 -8.61
N GLN A 64 -2.81 -9.01 -9.92
CA GLN A 64 -3.52 -9.78 -10.93
C GLN A 64 -2.66 -10.94 -11.46
N ARG A 65 -3.32 -12.03 -11.88
CA ARG A 65 -2.65 -13.15 -12.55
C ARG A 65 -1.92 -12.65 -13.80
N ASN A 66 -0.64 -13.01 -13.93
CA ASN A 66 0.12 -12.70 -15.13
C ASN A 66 -0.37 -13.57 -16.31
N ARG A 67 -1.16 -12.98 -17.22
CA ARG A 67 -1.71 -13.66 -18.41
C ARG A 67 -0.79 -13.59 -19.63
N ALA A 68 0.25 -12.75 -19.60
CA ALA A 68 1.11 -12.51 -20.76
C ALA A 68 2.18 -13.59 -20.97
N GLY A 69 2.38 -14.51 -20.03
CA GLY A 69 3.38 -15.58 -20.09
C GLY A 69 4.84 -15.11 -20.00
N ARG A 70 5.09 -13.79 -20.03
CA ARG A 70 6.41 -13.18 -19.89
C ARG A 70 6.66 -12.83 -18.42
N PRO A 71 7.82 -13.18 -17.83
CA PRO A 71 8.16 -12.78 -16.46
C PRO A 71 8.05 -11.26 -16.28
N LYS A 72 7.49 -10.83 -15.15
CA LYS A 72 7.41 -9.43 -14.73
C LYS A 72 8.12 -9.31 -13.38
N PHE A 73 9.17 -8.51 -13.35
CA PHE A 73 9.90 -8.19 -12.12
C PHE A 73 9.42 -6.83 -11.61
N MET A 74 9.10 -6.75 -10.33
CA MET A 74 8.70 -5.52 -9.64
C MET A 74 9.38 -5.49 -8.29
N ALA A 75 9.79 -4.30 -7.86
CA ALA A 75 10.23 -4.06 -6.50
C ALA A 75 9.18 -3.19 -5.81
N GLN A 76 8.90 -3.49 -4.54
CA GLN A 76 8.04 -2.69 -3.69
C GLN A 76 8.85 -2.21 -2.49
N PRO A 77 9.81 -1.29 -2.71
CA PRO A 77 10.59 -0.76 -1.59
C PRO A 77 9.67 0.03 -0.66
N PRO A 78 9.78 -0.17 0.67
CA PRO A 78 9.05 0.68 1.61
C PRO A 78 9.58 2.11 1.50
N LEU A 79 8.66 3.08 1.50
CA LEU A 79 8.99 4.50 1.62
C LEU A 79 8.68 4.94 3.04
N LEU A 80 9.73 5.34 3.76
CA LEU A 80 9.61 5.83 5.13
C LEU A 80 9.34 7.33 5.11
N LEU A 81 8.43 7.77 5.98
CA LEU A 81 8.20 9.20 6.19
C LEU A 81 9.44 9.81 6.83
N ARG A 82 9.82 11.02 6.39
CA ARG A 82 10.95 11.78 6.95
C ARG A 82 10.69 12.19 8.40
N GLU A 83 9.43 12.46 8.70
CA GLU A 83 8.93 12.93 10.01
C GLU A 83 7.66 12.13 10.34
N PRO A 84 7.24 12.07 11.63
CA PRO A 84 5.99 11.41 12.00
C PRO A 84 4.77 11.97 11.25
N CYS A 85 3.82 11.09 10.91
CA CYS A 85 2.52 11.49 10.37
C CYS A 85 1.70 12.14 11.48
N VAL A 86 1.38 13.43 11.34
CA VAL A 86 0.60 14.22 12.29
C VAL A 86 -0.60 14.79 11.56
N LEU A 87 -1.80 14.36 11.95
CA LEU A 87 -3.03 14.75 11.28
C LEU A 87 -3.61 16.06 11.82
N ASP A 88 -3.08 16.64 12.89
CA ASP A 88 -3.57 17.83 13.58
C ASP A 88 -2.47 18.90 13.79
N ARG A 89 -1.63 19.10 12.77
CA ARG A 89 -0.55 20.08 12.80
C ARG A 89 -1.09 21.49 13.04
N ALA A 90 -0.52 22.17 14.03
CA ALA A 90 -0.91 23.53 14.40
C ALA A 90 -0.63 24.58 13.31
N ASP A 91 0.41 24.37 12.51
CA ASP A 91 0.81 25.25 11.40
C ASP A 91 0.06 24.97 10.09
N GLY A 92 -0.74 23.91 10.04
CA GLY A 92 -1.45 23.47 8.84
C GLY A 92 -0.55 22.97 7.71
N ALA A 93 0.76 22.82 7.93
CA ALA A 93 1.74 22.43 6.91
C ALA A 93 1.78 20.90 6.70
N TYR A 94 0.66 20.35 6.25
CA TYR A 94 0.50 18.92 6.01
C TYR A 94 1.27 18.45 4.76
N SER A 95 1.97 17.33 4.86
CA SER A 95 2.52 16.58 3.73
C SER A 95 1.41 16.03 2.82
N PRO A 96 1.71 15.65 1.57
CA PRO A 96 0.71 15.07 0.67
C PRO A 96 -0.01 13.84 1.23
N VAL A 97 0.70 13.00 2.00
CA VAL A 97 0.11 11.81 2.65
C VAL A 97 -0.86 12.24 3.77
N GLU A 98 -0.45 13.18 4.63
CA GLU A 98 -1.34 13.70 5.68
C GLU A 98 -2.58 14.39 5.10
N GLN A 99 -2.45 15.15 4.00
CA GLN A 99 -3.58 15.76 3.30
C GLN A 99 -4.55 14.71 2.77
N ALA A 100 -4.05 13.68 2.10
CA ALA A 100 -4.89 12.60 1.57
C ALA A 100 -5.66 11.87 2.67
N ILE A 101 -5.02 11.61 3.82
CA ILE A 101 -5.68 10.99 4.98
C ILE A 101 -6.76 11.93 5.55
N ARG A 102 -6.46 13.22 5.71
CA ARG A 102 -7.41 14.21 6.22
C ARG A 102 -8.61 14.38 5.30
N ASP A 103 -8.40 14.40 3.99
CA ASP A 103 -9.48 14.45 2.99
C ASP A 103 -10.37 13.21 3.09
N GLY A 104 -9.79 12.01 3.18
CA GLY A 104 -10.54 10.75 3.32
C GLY A 104 -11.34 10.65 4.62
N LEU A 105 -10.85 11.27 5.70
CA LEU A 105 -11.56 11.35 6.99
C LEU A 105 -12.52 12.55 7.09
N ALA A 106 -12.67 13.34 6.01
CA ALA A 106 -13.44 14.60 6.01
C ALA A 106 -13.01 15.59 7.11
N LEU A 107 -11.73 15.58 7.49
CA LEU A 107 -11.13 16.49 8.48
C LEU A 107 -10.64 17.80 7.84
N ALA A 108 -10.57 17.85 6.51
CA ALA A 108 -10.35 19.10 5.80
C ALA A 108 -11.58 20.00 6.00
N GLY A 109 -11.38 21.14 6.67
CA GLY A 109 -12.44 22.17 6.77
C GLY A 109 -12.98 22.47 5.37
N GLN A 110 -14.31 22.46 5.25
CA GLN A 110 -15.07 22.60 4.00
C GLN A 110 -14.35 23.48 2.97
N ARG A 111 -13.80 22.85 1.93
CA ARG A 111 -13.16 23.55 0.80
C ARG A 111 -14.22 24.45 0.16
N ARG A 112 -13.99 25.77 0.21
CA ARG A 112 -14.73 26.76 -0.61
C ARG A 112 -14.30 26.68 -2.06
#